data_AF-A0A3B8WHV5-F1
#
_entry.id   AF-A0A3B8WHV5-F1
#
_cell.length_a   1.000
_cell.length_b   1.000
_cell.length_c   1.000
_cell.angle_alpha   90.00
_cell.angle_beta   90.00
_cell.angle_gamma   90.00
#
_symmetry.space_group_name_H-M   'P 1'
#
loop_
_entity.id
_entity.type
_entity.pdbx_description
1 polymer ?
#
loop_
_entity_poly.entity_id
_entity_poly.type
_entity_poly.pdbx_seq_one_letter_code
_entity_poly.pdbx_strand_id
1 'polypeptide(L)' 'MSKAKTPMSPAAAARIQSATAKQHGGTTPKGSFAAKAQSVAAKNMASSGQRPPNGPSTTGNPSGKGRGNNRPSR' A
#
# COMPACT_ATOMS: atom_id res chain seq x y z
N MET A 1 17.72 5.06 22.39
CA MET A 1 17.22 5.56 21.07
C MET A 1 17.11 4.38 20.12
N SER A 2 15.90 3.95 19.78
CA SER A 2 15.70 2.87 18.80
C SER A 2 16.17 3.31 17.41
N LYS A 3 16.87 2.44 16.69
CA LYS A 3 17.37 2.68 15.33
C LYS A 3 16.18 3.10 14.44
N ALA A 4 16.31 4.19 13.68
CA ALA A 4 15.30 4.60 12.72
C ALA A 4 15.02 3.44 11.75
N LYS A 5 13.75 3.00 11.70
CA LYS A 5 13.33 1.87 10.87
C LYS A 5 13.13 2.39 9.44
N THR A 6 13.91 1.88 8.49
CA THR A 6 13.74 2.27 7.08
C THR A 6 12.38 1.77 6.58
N PRO A 7 11.50 2.66 6.09
CA PRO A 7 10.21 2.26 5.56
C PRO A 7 10.40 1.44 4.28
N MET A 8 9.58 0.40 4.10
CA MET A 8 9.52 -0.38 2.86
C MET A 8 9.13 0.55 1.69
N SER A 9 9.99 0.63 0.67
CA SER A 9 9.71 1.42 -0.54
C SER A 9 9.01 0.59 -1.62
N PRO A 10 8.22 1.21 -2.51
CA PRO A 10 7.58 0.51 -3.63
C PRO A 10 8.57 -0.20 -4.54
N ALA A 11 9.72 0.43 -4.83
CA ALA A 11 10.77 -0.17 -5.64
C ALA A 11 11.40 -1.41 -4.99
N ALA A 12 11.58 -1.40 -3.66
CA ALA A 12 12.04 -2.59 -2.94
C ALA A 12 11.00 -3.71 -2.98
N ALA A 13 9.72 -3.38 -2.75
CA ALA A 13 8.64 -4.36 -2.83
C ALA A 13 8.50 -4.98 -4.23
N ALA A 14 8.64 -4.19 -5.30
CA ALA A 14 8.61 -4.66 -6.68
C ALA A 14 9.75 -5.66 -6.97
N ARG A 15 10.97 -5.39 -6.50
CA ARG A 15 12.09 -6.32 -6.61
C ARG A 15 11.80 -7.65 -5.90
N ILE A 16 11.30 -7.59 -4.68
CA ILE A 16 10.92 -8.79 -3.91
C ILE A 16 9.85 -9.59 -4.65
N GLN A 17 8.79 -8.93 -5.13
CA GLN A 17 7.73 -9.58 -5.90
C GLN A 17 8.28 -10.26 -7.15
N SER A 18 9.16 -9.60 -7.91
CA SER A 18 9.73 -10.16 -9.14
C SER A 18 10.55 -11.43 -8.88
N ALA A 19 11.34 -11.46 -7.81
CA ALA A 19 12.14 -12.63 -7.45
C ALA A 19 11.25 -13.81 -7.03
N THR A 20 10.23 -13.55 -6.21
CA THR A 20 9.25 -14.56 -5.81
C THR A 20 8.45 -15.06 -7.01
N ALA A 21 7.96 -14.17 -7.88
CA ALA A 21 7.24 -14.56 -9.09
C ALA A 21 8.07 -15.47 -10.00
N LYS A 22 9.36 -15.16 -10.21
CA LYS A 22 10.27 -16.02 -10.98
C LYS A 22 10.38 -17.44 -10.40
N GLN A 23 10.36 -17.57 -9.07
CA GLN A 23 10.46 -18.86 -8.39
C GLN A 23 9.13 -19.65 -8.38
N HIS A 24 7.99 -18.97 -8.52
CA HIS A 24 6.65 -19.56 -8.42
C HIS A 24 5.84 -19.43 -9.71
N GLY A 25 6.50 -19.55 -10.87
CA GLY A 25 5.83 -19.61 -12.18
C GLY A 25 5.05 -18.35 -12.54
N GLY A 26 5.54 -17.18 -12.16
CA GLY A 26 4.90 -15.88 -12.40
C GLY A 26 3.93 -15.43 -11.32
N THR A 27 3.72 -16.22 -10.26
CA THR A 27 2.74 -15.91 -9.20
C THR A 27 3.41 -15.49 -7.90
N THR A 28 2.71 -14.71 -7.07
CA THR A 28 3.15 -14.40 -5.70
C THR A 28 2.21 -15.09 -4.71
N PRO A 29 2.66 -16.13 -4.00
CA PRO A 29 1.81 -16.86 -3.07
C PRO A 29 1.22 -15.94 -1.98
N LYS A 30 -0.04 -16.18 -1.61
CA LYS A 30 -0.70 -15.46 -0.51
C LYS A 30 0.03 -15.75 0.80
N GLY A 31 0.21 -14.73 1.63
CA GLY A 31 0.88 -14.86 2.93
C GLY A 31 2.42 -14.92 2.85
N SER A 32 2.98 -14.99 1.64
CA SER A 32 4.43 -14.89 1.43
C SER A 32 5.00 -13.56 1.92
N PHE A 33 6.31 -13.53 2.14
CA PHE A 33 7.01 -12.29 2.46
C PHE A 33 6.80 -11.22 1.38
N ALA A 34 6.77 -11.59 0.10
CA ALA A 34 6.49 -10.66 -1.00
C ALA A 34 5.10 -10.04 -0.89
N ALA A 35 4.07 -10.83 -0.57
CA ALA A 35 2.71 -10.31 -0.34
C ALA A 35 2.67 -9.31 0.85
N LYS A 36 3.42 -9.60 1.92
CA LYS A 36 3.55 -8.69 3.07
C LYS A 36 4.31 -7.41 2.70
N ALA A 37 5.42 -7.52 1.95
CA ALA A 37 6.22 -6.38 1.50
C ALA A 37 5.40 -5.41 0.66
N GLN A 38 4.60 -5.93 -0.28
CA GLN A 38 3.67 -5.14 -1.09
C GLN A 38 2.62 -4.43 -0.22
N SER A 39 2.03 -5.12 0.76
CA SER A 39 1.06 -4.52 1.68
C SER A 39 1.68 -3.37 2.50
N VAL A 40 2.91 -3.54 2.99
CA VAL A 40 3.61 -2.50 3.77
C VAL A 40 3.99 -1.32 2.87
N ALA A 41 4.49 -1.56 1.65
CA ALA A 41 4.78 -0.48 0.71
C ALA A 41 3.52 0.33 0.36
N ALA A 42 2.40 -0.33 0.09
CA ALA A 42 1.12 0.34 -0.18
C ALA A 42 0.64 1.18 1.02
N LYS A 43 0.80 0.67 2.25
CA LYS A 43 0.48 1.43 3.48
C LYS A 43 1.38 2.65 3.65
N ASN A 44 2.68 2.52 3.35
CA ASN A 44 3.62 3.64 3.42
C ASN A 44 3.30 4.73 2.37
N MET A 45 2.85 4.33 1.18
CA MET A 45 2.34 5.27 0.17
C MET A 45 1.05 5.98 0.63
N ALA A 46 0.12 5.25 1.24
CA ALA A 46 -1.10 5.84 1.80
C ALA A 46 -0.82 6.85 2.93
N SER A 47 0.26 6.65 3.69
CA SER A 47 0.72 7.56 4.75
C SER A 47 1.47 8.80 4.23
N SER A 48 1.97 8.80 2.98
CA SER A 48 2.83 9.85 2.42
C SER A 48 2.08 10.82 1.48
N GLY A 49 0.75 10.84 1.51
CA GLY A 49 -0.06 11.88 0.87
C GLY A 49 -0.37 11.67 -0.61
N GLN A 50 0.15 10.62 -1.26
CA GLN A 50 -0.29 10.22 -2.60
C GLN A 50 -1.55 9.36 -2.53
N ARG A 51 -2.64 9.96 -2.03
CA ARG A 51 -3.97 9.37 -2.14
C ARG A 51 -4.52 9.70 -3.53
N PRO A 52 -5.21 8.78 -4.21
CA PRO A 52 -5.88 9.11 -5.45
C PRO A 52 -6.83 10.30 -5.20
N PRO A 53 -6.92 11.30 -6.10
CA PRO A 53 -7.71 12.52 -5.89
C PRO A 53 -9.20 12.30 -5.62
N ASN A 54 -9.71 11.10 -5.95
CA ASN A 54 -11.07 10.63 -5.76
C ASN A 54 -11.18 9.51 -4.70
N GLY A 55 -10.16 9.31 -3.86
CA GLY A 55 -10.19 8.33 -2.78
C GLY A 55 -11.14 8.74 -1.65
N PRO A 56 -11.80 7.78 -0.98
CA PRO A 56 -12.67 8.06 0.15
C PRO A 56 -11.90 8.75 1.28
N SER A 57 -12.54 9.69 1.98
CA SER A 57 -11.94 10.36 3.13
C SER A 57 -11.81 9.40 4.32
N THR A 58 -10.66 9.42 5.00
CA THR A 58 -10.43 8.62 6.21
C THR A 58 -10.47 9.48 7.48
N THR A 59 -10.65 10.80 7.33
CA THR A 59 -10.59 11.78 8.43
C THR A 59 -11.98 12.14 8.96
N GLY A 60 -13.03 11.42 8.54
CA GLY A 60 -14.44 11.75 8.85
C GLY A 60 -14.99 12.96 8.09
N ASN A 61 -14.13 13.86 7.61
CA ASN A 61 -14.50 15.06 6.87
C ASN A 61 -14.67 14.80 5.35
N PRO A 62 -15.63 15.46 4.65
CA PRO A 62 -15.81 15.32 3.20
C PRO A 62 -14.60 15.81 2.39
N SER A 63 -14.39 15.22 1.19
CA SER A 63 -13.22 15.47 0.31
C SER A 63 -13.33 16.78 -0.51
N GLY A 64 -13.86 17.85 0.08
CA GLY A 64 -14.12 19.12 -0.60
C GLY A 64 -15.60 19.34 -0.91
N LYS A 65 -15.94 20.57 -1.31
CA LYS A 65 -17.32 21.05 -1.47
C LYS A 65 -18.07 20.18 -2.50
N GLY A 66 -19.13 19.49 -2.05
CA GLY A 66 -19.95 18.60 -2.87
C GLY A 66 -19.53 17.12 -2.93
N ARG A 67 -18.49 16.69 -2.18
CA ARG A 67 -18.05 15.28 -2.16
C ARG A 67 -18.48 14.58 -0.87
N GLY A 68 -19.29 13.53 -0.99
CA GLY A 68 -19.69 12.67 0.13
C GLY A 68 -18.52 11.88 0.72
N ASN A 69 -18.65 11.47 1.97
CA ASN A 69 -17.71 10.62 2.71
C ASN A 69 -17.93 9.11 2.45
N ASN A 70 -18.29 8.74 1.21
CA ASN A 70 -18.74 7.38 0.90
C ASN A 70 -17.60 6.38 1.11
N ARG A 71 -17.68 5.61 2.20
CA ARG A 71 -16.77 4.51 2.48
C ARG A 71 -17.08 3.38 1.49
N PRO A 72 -16.08 2.67 0.92
CA PRO A 72 -16.35 1.50 0.09
C PRO A 72 -17.19 0.51 0.91
N SER A 73 -18.37 0.16 0.44
CA SER A 73 -19.19 -0.88 1.05
C SER A 73 -18.42 -2.20 0.95
N ARG A 74 -18.37 -2.95 2.07
CA ARG A 74 -17.76 -4.29 2.10
C ARG A 74 -18.61 -5.29 1.34
#